data_AF-A0AAF0S5P1-F1
#
_entry.id   AF-A0AAF0S5P1-F1
#
_cell.length_a   1.000
_cell.length_b   1.000
_cell.length_c   1.000
_cell.angle_alpha   90.00
_cell.angle_beta   90.00
_cell.angle_gamma   90.00
#
_symmetry.space_group_name_H-M   'P 1'
#
loop_
_entity.id
_entity.type
_entity.pdbx_description
1 polymer ?
#
loop_
_entity_poly.entity_id
_entity_poly.type
_entity_poly.pdbx_seq_one_letter_code
_entity_poly.pdbx_strand_id
1 'polypeptide(L)'
;MQIITTRSYARQPSKVVGPTVTLIYTNEHTVEEKDESGQTVTAYEYTQYRFDAGEMELVQIGILPTGVEWDDKLRSIEREYLYTEAEKHIAKRRDDVPDQAMLDAWISYKAGVRATPSQSTYPASVTYPPKPE
;
A
#
# COMPACT_ATOMS: atom_id res chain seq x y z
N MET A 1 -5.34 7.27 11.22
CA MET A 1 -4.42 7.34 10.06
C MET A 1 -4.24 8.79 9.69
N GLN A 2 -3.00 9.18 9.39
CA GLN A 2 -2.68 10.54 8.96
C GLN A 2 -1.87 10.50 7.68
N ILE A 3 -2.16 11.42 6.75
CA ILE A 3 -1.42 11.59 5.50
C ILE A 3 -0.93 13.03 5.49
N ILE A 4 0.37 13.23 5.56
CA ILE A 4 0.99 14.55 5.69
C ILE A 4 2.16 14.72 4.74
N THR A 5 2.45 15.96 4.35
CA THR A 5 3.73 16.31 3.74
C THR A 5 4.75 16.53 4.86
N THR A 6 5.89 15.85 4.79
CA THR A 6 6.98 15.97 5.78
C THR A 6 8.31 16.20 5.10
N ARG A 7 9.25 16.83 5.81
CA ARG A 7 10.60 17.13 5.34
C ARG A 7 11.65 16.45 6.21
N SER A 8 12.79 16.09 5.61
CA SER A 8 13.94 15.50 6.28
C SER A 8 15.24 15.86 5.55
N TYR A 9 16.33 16.11 6.29
CA TYR A 9 17.66 16.29 5.72
C TYR A 9 18.36 14.96 5.40
N ALA A 10 17.81 13.85 5.89
CA ALA A 10 18.24 12.51 5.53
C ALA A 10 17.19 11.84 4.64
N ARG A 11 17.66 11.06 3.65
CA ARG A 11 16.78 10.27 2.82
C ARG A 11 16.06 9.21 3.66
N GLN A 12 14.73 9.17 3.61
CA GLN A 12 13.94 8.20 4.38
C GLN A 12 13.79 6.87 3.63
N PRO A 13 13.73 5.72 4.32
CA PRO A 13 13.36 4.46 3.69
C PRO A 13 11.89 4.52 3.25
N SER A 14 11.51 3.74 2.23
CA SER A 14 10.14 3.73 1.71
C SER A 14 9.10 3.24 2.72
N LYS A 15 9.50 2.39 3.69
CA LYS A 15 8.65 1.86 4.75
C LYS A 15 9.43 1.69 6.04
N VAL A 16 8.84 2.12 7.15
CA VAL A 16 9.33 1.89 8.52
C VAL A 16 8.23 1.19 9.31
N VAL A 17 8.54 0.04 9.90
CA VAL A 17 7.60 -0.73 10.72
C VAL A 17 8.07 -0.71 12.16
N GLY A 18 7.28 -0.08 13.03
CA GLY A 18 7.47 -0.09 14.47
C GLY A 18 6.36 -0.88 15.18
N PRO A 19 6.48 -1.10 16.49
CA PRO A 19 5.50 -1.86 17.27
C PRO A 19 4.13 -1.16 17.39
N THR A 20 4.09 0.16 17.23
CA THR A 20 2.88 0.98 17.40
C THR A 20 2.50 1.76 16.16
N VAL A 21 3.41 1.91 15.20
CA VAL A 21 3.22 2.75 14.02
C VAL A 21 3.93 2.14 12.82
N THR A 22 3.26 2.18 11.68
CA THR A 22 3.88 1.95 10.37
C THR A 22 3.88 3.26 9.60
N LEU A 23 5.04 3.63 9.06
CA LEU A 23 5.22 4.80 8.22
C LEU A 23 5.53 4.36 6.80
N ILE A 24 4.87 4.97 5.82
CA ILE A 24 5.18 4.78 4.40
C ILE A 24 5.46 6.14 3.78
N TYR A 25 6.60 6.25 3.10
CA TYR A 25 7.05 7.48 2.46
C TYR A 25 6.96 7.33 0.94
N THR A 26 6.30 8.28 0.28
CA THR A 26 6.15 8.33 -1.17
C THR A 26 6.38 9.74 -1.71
N ASN A 27 6.42 9.87 -3.04
CA ASN A 27 6.54 11.17 -3.75
C ASN A 27 7.75 12.00 -3.30
N GLU A 28 8.88 11.32 -3.06
CA GLU A 28 10.14 11.99 -2.71
C GLU A 28 10.52 12.99 -3.78
N HIS A 29 10.83 14.21 -3.37
CA HIS A 29 11.52 15.18 -4.20
C HIS A 29 12.46 16.03 -3.36
N THR A 30 13.47 16.57 -4.05
CA THR A 30 14.51 17.37 -3.44
C THR A 30 14.11 18.83 -3.40
N VAL A 31 14.35 19.49 -2.28
CA VAL A 31 14.16 20.93 -2.10
C VAL A 31 15.50 21.52 -1.66
N GLU A 32 15.96 22.54 -2.37
CA GLU A 32 17.11 23.33 -1.93
C GLU A 32 16.62 24.49 -1.07
N GLU A 33 17.22 24.66 0.10
CA GLU A 33 16.92 25.78 1.00
C GLU A 33 18.20 26.36 1.59
N LYS A 34 18.10 27.57 2.14
CA LYS A 34 19.22 28.18 2.86
C LYS A 34 19.06 27.89 4.35
N ASP A 35 20.13 27.42 4.97
CA ASP A 35 20.20 27.30 6.42
C ASP A 35 20.36 28.67 7.10
N GLU A 36 20.43 28.67 8.43
CA GLU A 36 20.61 29.89 9.25
C GLU A 36 21.93 30.62 8.97
N SER A 37 22.92 29.93 8.40
CA SER A 37 24.21 30.51 8.01
C SER A 37 24.22 31.02 6.56
N GLY A 38 23.10 30.88 5.84
CA GLY A 38 22.96 31.25 4.44
C GLY A 38 23.55 30.23 3.46
N GLN A 39 23.98 29.05 3.94
CA GLN A 39 24.49 27.97 3.11
C GLN A 39 23.32 27.20 2.48
N THR A 40 23.45 26.86 1.19
CA THR A 40 22.47 26.01 0.52
C THR A 40 22.60 24.59 1.05
N VAL A 41 21.50 24.06 1.58
CA VAL A 41 21.36 22.68 2.04
C VAL A 41 20.28 21.97 1.23
N THR A 42 20.48 20.67 1.05
CA THR A 42 19.52 19.80 0.37
C THR A 42 18.60 19.15 1.40
N ALA A 43 17.30 19.37 1.26
CA ALA A 43 16.26 18.69 2.01
C ALA A 43 15.46 17.77 1.08
N TYR A 44 14.84 16.75 1.68
CA TYR A 44 13.94 15.83 0.99
C TYR A 44 12.53 15.99 1.55
N GLU A 45 11.57 16.18 0.66
CA GLU A 45 10.15 16.30 0.99
C GLU A 45 9.38 15.08 0.49
N TYR A 46 8.44 14.61 1.31
CA TYR A 46 7.73 13.35 1.13
C TYR A 46 6.26 13.50 1.48
N THR A 47 5.40 12.71 0.84
CA THR A 47 4.11 12.33 1.41
C THR A 47 4.34 11.18 2.39
N GLN A 48 4.00 11.37 3.66
CA GLN A 48 4.06 10.35 4.71
C GLN A 48 2.65 9.86 5.05
N TYR A 49 2.47 8.55 4.98
CA TYR A 49 1.30 7.84 5.49
C TYR A 49 1.67 7.26 6.85
N ARG A 50 0.95 7.67 7.89
CA ARG A 50 1.10 7.20 9.25
C ARG A 50 -0.09 6.32 9.61
N PHE A 51 0.19 5.04 9.81
CA PHE A 51 -0.77 4.04 10.27
C PHE A 51 -0.47 3.75 11.73
N ASP A 52 -1.44 4.02 12.61
CA ASP A 52 -1.40 3.52 13.98
C ASP A 52 -1.67 2.00 13.99
N ALA A 53 -1.50 1.36 15.14
CA ALA A 53 -1.67 -0.08 15.28
C ALA A 53 -3.04 -0.57 14.75
N GLY A 54 -3.03 -1.54 13.84
CA GLY A 54 -4.24 -2.11 13.22
C GLY A 54 -4.77 -1.36 12.01
N GLU A 55 -4.34 -0.12 11.76
CA GLU A 55 -4.90 0.68 10.67
C GLU A 55 -4.45 0.18 9.30
N MET A 56 -3.23 -0.33 9.19
CA MET A 56 -2.74 -0.89 7.94
C MET A 56 -3.56 -2.12 7.55
N GLU A 57 -3.90 -2.97 8.52
CA GLU A 57 -4.73 -4.16 8.34
C GLU A 57 -6.14 -3.81 7.90
N LEU A 58 -6.71 -2.72 8.43
CA LEU A 58 -8.00 -2.19 7.96
C LEU A 58 -7.94 -1.77 6.50
N VAL A 59 -6.89 -1.03 6.11
CA VAL A 59 -6.70 -0.62 4.70
C VAL A 59 -6.53 -1.84 3.79
N GLN A 60 -5.79 -2.85 4.23
CA GLN A 60 -5.60 -4.10 3.50
C GLN A 60 -6.91 -4.84 3.18
N ILE A 61 -7.93 -4.70 4.02
CA ILE A 61 -9.26 -5.29 3.82
C ILE A 61 -10.29 -4.31 3.25
N GLY A 62 -9.85 -3.15 2.75
CA GLY A 62 -10.73 -2.18 2.10
C GLY A 62 -11.51 -1.27 3.05
N ILE A 63 -11.05 -1.09 4.30
CA ILE A 63 -11.66 -0.21 5.30
C ILE A 63 -10.75 0.97 5.59
N LEU A 64 -11.27 2.21 5.45
CA LEU A 64 -10.57 3.43 5.85
C LEU A 64 -11.17 4.01 7.14
N PRO A 65 -10.34 4.65 7.98
CA PRO A 65 -10.83 5.51 9.07
C PRO A 65 -11.69 6.66 8.54
N THR A 66 -12.60 7.15 9.38
CA THR A 66 -13.47 8.28 9.05
C THR A 66 -12.65 9.52 8.66
N GLY A 67 -13.04 10.16 7.56
CA GLY A 67 -12.40 11.38 7.08
C GLY A 67 -11.16 11.17 6.22
N VAL A 68 -10.76 9.91 5.95
CA VAL A 68 -9.71 9.61 4.96
C VAL A 68 -10.34 9.09 3.68
N GLU A 69 -9.88 9.63 2.55
CA GLU A 69 -10.28 9.19 1.22
C GLU A 69 -9.25 8.22 0.63
N TRP A 70 -9.72 7.37 -0.28
CA TRP A 70 -8.84 6.48 -1.03
C TRP A 70 -7.96 7.27 -1.99
N ASP A 71 -6.67 6.96 -1.98
CA ASP A 71 -5.72 7.40 -2.99
C ASP A 71 -4.98 6.21 -3.62
N ASP A 72 -4.14 6.51 -4.61
CA ASP A 72 -3.34 5.53 -5.35
C ASP A 72 -2.49 4.66 -4.43
N LYS A 73 -1.95 5.23 -3.34
CA LYS A 73 -1.05 4.49 -2.45
C LYS A 73 -1.84 3.56 -1.55
N LEU A 74 -2.95 4.02 -0.97
CA LEU A 74 -3.83 3.20 -0.15
C LEU A 74 -4.42 2.05 -0.97
N ARG A 75 -4.86 2.32 -2.21
CA ARG A 75 -5.33 1.27 -3.12
C ARG A 75 -4.24 0.30 -3.53
N SER A 76 -3.01 0.77 -3.70
CA SER A 76 -1.86 -0.10 -3.95
C SER A 76 -1.61 -1.06 -2.79
N ILE A 77 -1.75 -0.60 -1.53
CA ILE A 77 -1.60 -1.43 -0.32
C ILE A 77 -2.68 -2.52 -0.27
N GLU A 78 -3.95 -2.15 -0.48
CA GLU A 78 -5.07 -3.10 -0.52
C GLU A 78 -4.85 -4.15 -1.62
N ARG A 79 -4.56 -3.72 -2.85
CA ARG A 79 -4.33 -4.63 -3.98
C ARG A 79 -3.17 -5.59 -3.73
N GLU A 80 -2.05 -5.08 -3.21
CA GLU A 80 -0.86 -5.89 -2.91
C GLU A 80 -1.21 -6.99 -1.89
N TYR A 81 -1.97 -6.64 -0.85
CA TYR A 81 -2.43 -7.60 0.13
C TYR A 81 -3.32 -8.69 -0.50
N LEU A 82 -4.36 -8.31 -1.26
CA LEU A 82 -5.25 -9.28 -1.92
C LEU A 82 -4.49 -10.21 -2.87
N TYR A 83 -3.50 -9.66 -3.59
CA TYR A 83 -2.64 -10.42 -4.48
C TYR A 83 -1.76 -11.42 -3.72
N THR A 84 -1.10 -10.99 -2.64
CA THR A 84 -0.26 -11.85 -1.81
C THR A 84 -1.06 -12.93 -1.07
N GLU A 85 -2.26 -12.61 -0.59
CA GLU A 85 -3.15 -13.61 0.01
C GLU A 85 -3.56 -14.68 -1.01
N ALA A 86 -3.89 -14.29 -2.25
CA ALA A 86 -4.16 -15.24 -3.31
C ALA A 86 -2.95 -16.15 -3.62
N GLU A 87 -1.73 -15.61 -3.60
CA GLU A 87 -0.51 -16.41 -3.76
C GLU A 87 -0.32 -17.45 -2.67
N LYS A 88 -0.56 -17.10 -1.40
CA LYS A 88 -0.49 -18.07 -0.28
C LYS A 88 -1.51 -19.19 -0.45
N HIS A 89 -2.73 -18.86 -0.85
CA HIS A 89 -3.79 -19.84 -1.11
C HIS A 89 -3.46 -20.78 -2.28
N ILE A 90 -2.84 -20.26 -3.34
CA ILE A 90 -2.36 -21.05 -4.48
C ILE A 90 -1.23 -21.99 -4.06
N ALA A 91 -0.24 -21.48 -3.31
CA ALA A 91 0.89 -22.27 -2.85
C ALA A 91 0.43 -23.44 -1.97
N LYS A 92 -0.39 -23.15 -0.94
CA LYS A 92 -0.93 -24.16 -0.03
C LYS A 92 -1.69 -25.27 -0.77
N ARG A 93 -2.54 -24.91 -1.74
CA ARG A 93 -3.35 -25.89 -2.50
C ARG A 93 -2.58 -26.68 -3.55
N ARG A 94 -1.37 -26.25 -3.93
CA ARG A 94 -0.48 -27.06 -4.76
C ARG A 94 0.20 -28.16 -3.95
N ASP A 95 0.43 -27.90 -2.67
CA ASP A 95 1.08 -28.83 -1.74
C ASP A 95 0.09 -29.88 -1.21
N ASP A 96 -1.16 -29.50 -0.96
CA ASP A 96 -2.26 -30.39 -0.58
C ASP A 96 -2.93 -31.01 -1.83
N VAL A 97 -3.42 -32.27 -1.77
CA VAL A 97 -4.04 -32.97 -2.92
C VAL A 97 -4.98 -32.04 -3.71
N PRO A 98 -4.68 -31.73 -4.99
CA PRO A 98 -5.20 -30.52 -5.61
C PRO A 98 -6.67 -30.65 -5.98
N ASP A 99 -7.51 -29.83 -5.34
CA ASP A 99 -8.77 -29.39 -5.96
C ASP A 99 -8.41 -28.40 -7.08
N GLN A 100 -8.30 -28.94 -8.29
CA GLN A 100 -7.90 -28.17 -9.46
C GLN A 100 -8.88 -27.03 -9.77
N ALA A 101 -10.18 -27.23 -9.55
CA ALA A 101 -11.17 -26.19 -9.79
C ALA A 101 -10.99 -25.01 -8.83
N MET A 102 -10.74 -25.30 -7.56
CA MET A 102 -10.44 -24.28 -6.57
C MET A 102 -9.11 -23.58 -6.86
N LEU A 103 -8.08 -24.32 -7.26
CA LEU A 103 -6.79 -23.75 -7.66
C LEU A 103 -6.96 -22.76 -8.83
N ASP A 104 -7.71 -23.14 -9.86
CA ASP A 104 -7.98 -22.30 -11.04
C ASP A 104 -8.81 -21.06 -10.68
N ALA A 105 -9.75 -21.18 -9.73
CA ALA A 105 -10.51 -20.04 -9.20
C ALA A 105 -9.59 -19.02 -8.52
N TRP A 106 -8.62 -19.47 -7.72
CA TRP A 106 -7.65 -18.58 -7.07
C TRP A 106 -6.65 -17.95 -8.05
N ILE A 107 -6.22 -18.67 -9.07
CA ILE A 107 -5.41 -18.13 -10.17
C ILE A 107 -6.19 -17.04 -10.90
N SER A 108 -7.47 -17.27 -11.20
CA SER A 108 -8.35 -16.31 -11.87
C SER A 108 -8.60 -15.07 -11.01
N TYR A 109 -8.86 -15.25 -9.72
CA TYR A 109 -8.98 -14.16 -8.75
C TYR A 109 -7.72 -13.29 -8.71
N LYS A 110 -6.54 -13.92 -8.58
CA LYS A 110 -5.24 -13.23 -8.59
C LYS A 110 -5.04 -12.42 -9.88
N ALA A 111 -5.35 -13.01 -11.04
CA ALA A 111 -5.26 -12.34 -12.32
C ALA A 111 -6.21 -11.12 -12.40
N GLY A 112 -7.45 -11.28 -11.89
CA GLY A 112 -8.42 -10.19 -11.82
C GLY A 112 -7.98 -9.04 -10.91
N VAL A 113 -7.46 -9.33 -9.70
CA VAL A 113 -6.89 -8.32 -8.79
C VAL A 113 -5.74 -7.55 -9.44
N ARG A 114 -4.88 -8.23 -10.21
CA ARG A 114 -3.79 -7.60 -10.95
C ARG A 114 -4.29 -6.76 -12.12
N ALA A 115 -5.34 -7.21 -12.80
CA ALA A 115 -5.94 -6.55 -13.96
C ALA A 115 -6.75 -5.30 -13.58
N THR A 116 -7.17 -5.16 -12.32
CA THR A 116 -7.79 -3.94 -11.81
C THR A 116 -6.85 -2.75 -12.04
N PRO A 117 -7.19 -1.85 -12.98
CA PRO A 117 -6.22 -0.91 -13.52
C PRO A 117 -5.72 0.05 -12.44
N SER A 118 -4.41 0.04 -12.22
CA SER A 118 -3.68 1.15 -11.61
C SER A 118 -3.64 2.32 -12.57
N GLN A 119 -4.77 3.02 -12.71
CA GLN A 119 -4.77 4.33 -13.32
C GLN A 119 -4.03 5.31 -12.39
N SER A 120 -3.43 6.37 -12.94
CA SER A 120 -2.72 7.44 -12.21
C SER A 120 -3.63 8.29 -11.31
N THR A 121 -4.87 7.83 -11.13
CA THR A 121 -5.95 8.28 -10.25
C THR A 121 -6.79 7.03 -10.01
N TYR A 122 -6.29 6.12 -9.19
CA TYR A 122 -6.97 4.88 -8.82
C TYR A 122 -8.36 5.26 -8.31
N PRO A 123 -9.45 4.64 -8.79
CA PRO A 123 -10.78 5.15 -8.49
C PRO A 123 -11.07 5.04 -6.99
N ALA A 124 -11.77 6.06 -6.46
CA ALA A 124 -12.24 6.07 -5.07
C ALA A 124 -13.09 4.84 -4.72
N SER A 125 -13.64 4.16 -5.74
CA SER A 125 -14.31 2.86 -5.64
C SER A 125 -13.65 1.87 -6.59
N VAL A 126 -13.29 0.69 -6.10
CA VAL A 126 -12.71 -0.40 -6.87
C VAL A 126 -13.53 -1.66 -6.59
N THR A 127 -13.88 -2.39 -7.65
CA THR A 127 -14.52 -3.69 -7.52
C THR A 127 -13.52 -4.77 -7.91
N TYR A 128 -13.07 -5.53 -6.92
CA TYR A 128 -12.27 -6.74 -7.14
C TYR A 128 -13.17 -7.92 -7.50
N PRO A 129 -12.66 -8.95 -8.19
CA PRO A 129 -13.38 -10.21 -8.35
C PRO A 129 -13.77 -10.78 -6.98
N PRO A 130 -14.87 -11.54 -6.87
CA PRO A 130 -15.24 -12.19 -5.61
C PRO A 130 -14.16 -13.18 -5.20
N LYS A 131 -13.83 -13.21 -3.90
CA LYS A 131 -12.87 -14.14 -3.32
C LYS A 131 -13.45 -15.56 -3.40
N PRO A 132 -12.71 -16.58 -3.88
CA PRO A 132 -13.18 -17.96 -3.83
C PRO A 132 -13.27 -18.46 -2.38
N GLU A 133 -14.33 -19.18 -2.05
CA GLU A 133 -14.59 -19.77 -0.72
C GLU A 133 -14.05 -21.20 -0.61
#